data_AF-A0A2G4JJQ1-F1
#
_entry.id   AF-A0A2G4JJQ1-F1
#
_cell.length_a   1.000
_cell.length_b   1.000
_cell.length_c   1.000
_cell.angle_alpha   90.00
_cell.angle_beta   90.00
_cell.angle_gamma   90.00
#
_symmetry.space_group_name_H-M   'P 1'
#
loop_
_entity.id
_entity.type
_entity.pdbx_description
1 polymer ?
#
loop_
_entity_poly.entity_id
_entity_poly.type
_entity_poly.pdbx_seq_one_letter_code
_entity_poly.pdbx_strand_id
1 'polypeptide(L)'
;MMIRRGDRVLFTPEGEIQLSGEADDKASASGSLKGRTVANSPMPAVLTGALIGRIGNGAPFPIGNQSVPLPMPGDGPLWLGINDDQVSDNAGALVVRVIVTRGR
;
A
#
# COMPACT_ATOMS: atom_id res chain seq x y z
N MET A 1 -9.66 10.30 1.40
CA MET A 1 -10.39 10.22 2.68
C MET A 1 -9.62 10.99 3.75
N MET A 2 -10.26 11.72 4.66
CA MET A 2 -9.55 12.44 5.74
C MET A 2 -9.34 11.53 6.97
N ILE A 3 -8.10 11.50 7.46
CA ILE A 3 -7.62 10.71 8.61
C ILE A 3 -7.07 11.63 9.69
N ARG A 4 -7.21 11.24 10.95
CA ARG A 4 -6.56 11.88 12.09
C ARG A 4 -5.47 10.98 12.67
N ARG A 5 -4.45 11.58 13.28
CA ARG A 5 -3.44 10.86 14.04
C ARG A 5 -4.13 10.06 15.14
N GLY A 6 -3.78 8.78 15.24
CA GLY A 6 -4.37 7.87 16.22
C GLY A 6 -5.68 7.20 15.78
N ASP A 7 -6.30 7.61 14.66
CA ASP A 7 -7.35 6.82 14.03
C ASP A 7 -6.83 5.39 13.80
N ARG A 8 -7.68 4.38 14.05
CA ARG A 8 -7.36 2.99 13.75
C ARG A 8 -8.02 2.60 12.44
N VAL A 9 -7.20 2.23 11.45
CA VAL A 9 -7.67 1.97 10.09
C VAL A 9 -7.38 0.53 9.70
N LEU A 10 -8.44 -0.21 9.38
CA LEU A 10 -8.33 -1.52 8.75
C LEU A 10 -8.41 -1.36 7.24
N PHE A 11 -7.43 -1.91 6.54
CA PHE A 11 -7.44 -2.06 5.09
C PHE A 11 -7.71 -3.52 4.76
N THR A 12 -8.62 -3.78 3.83
CA THR A 12 -8.88 -5.12 3.32
C THR A 12 -8.68 -5.08 1.81
N PRO A 13 -7.45 -5.29 1.34
CA PRO A 13 -7.14 -5.29 -0.08
C PRO A 13 -7.44 -6.66 -0.72
N GLU A 14 -7.94 -6.63 -1.94
CA GLU A 14 -8.17 -7.80 -2.79
C GLU A 14 -7.68 -7.51 -4.21
N GLY A 15 -7.27 -8.57 -4.93
CA GLY A 15 -6.76 -8.47 -6.29
C GLY A 15 -5.24 -8.63 -6.38
N GLU A 16 -4.72 -8.32 -7.57
CA GLU A 16 -3.32 -8.53 -7.94
C GLU A 16 -2.86 -7.44 -8.91
N ILE A 17 -1.57 -7.13 -8.86
CA ILE A 17 -0.86 -6.24 -9.79
C ILE A 17 0.15 -7.07 -10.58
N GLN A 18 0.23 -6.84 -11.90
CA GLN A 18 1.38 -7.21 -12.71
C GLN A 18 2.35 -6.02 -12.73
N LEU A 19 3.62 -6.28 -12.47
CA LEU A 19 4.61 -5.24 -12.21
C LEU A 19 5.58 -4.97 -13.37
N SER A 20 5.37 -5.63 -14.51
CA SER A 20 6.16 -5.46 -15.73
C SER A 20 5.46 -6.12 -16.92
N GLY A 21 6.11 -6.18 -18.10
CA GLY A 21 5.59 -6.92 -19.26
C GLY A 21 5.50 -8.44 -19.07
N GLU A 22 6.20 -9.00 -18.08
CA GLU A 22 6.22 -10.44 -17.82
C GLU A 22 4.96 -10.89 -17.09
N ALA A 23 4.26 -11.88 -17.65
CA ALA A 23 2.96 -12.31 -17.13
C ALA A 23 3.00 -12.89 -15.71
N ASP A 24 4.15 -13.40 -15.28
CA ASP A 24 4.36 -14.01 -13.96
C ASP A 24 5.00 -13.06 -12.94
N ASP A 25 5.35 -11.83 -13.32
CA ASP A 25 5.85 -10.80 -12.41
C ASP A 25 4.67 -10.12 -11.70
N LYS A 26 4.10 -10.86 -10.74
CA LYS A 26 2.88 -10.50 -10.02
C LYS A 26 3.16 -10.06 -8.58
N ALA A 27 2.24 -9.27 -8.03
CA ALA A 27 2.19 -8.89 -6.62
C ALA A 27 0.77 -8.91 -6.06
N SER A 28 0.66 -9.42 -4.83
CA SER A 28 -0.49 -9.16 -3.97
C SER A 28 -0.29 -7.84 -3.22
N ALA A 29 -1.23 -7.44 -2.35
CA ALA A 29 -1.03 -6.28 -1.51
C ALA A 29 0.18 -6.42 -0.55
N SER A 30 0.63 -7.64 -0.22
CA SER A 30 1.88 -7.88 0.51
C SER A 30 3.15 -7.68 -0.33
N GLY A 31 3.01 -7.47 -1.63
CA GLY A 31 4.11 -7.28 -2.58
C GLY A 31 4.35 -8.48 -3.49
N SER A 32 5.47 -8.40 -4.20
CA SER A 32 5.88 -9.34 -5.24
C SER A 32 5.85 -10.78 -4.76
N LEU A 33 5.22 -11.64 -5.55
CA LEU A 33 5.17 -13.08 -5.32
C LEU A 33 6.54 -13.75 -5.50
N LYS A 34 7.48 -13.05 -6.16
CA LYS A 34 8.88 -13.46 -6.33
C LYS A 34 9.81 -12.90 -5.24
N GLY A 35 9.29 -12.09 -4.30
CA GLY A 35 10.05 -11.55 -3.18
C GLY A 35 11.04 -10.43 -3.55
N ARG A 36 10.84 -9.73 -4.66
CA ARG A 36 11.74 -8.65 -5.11
C ARG A 36 11.49 -7.33 -4.37
N THR A 37 12.54 -6.54 -4.19
CA THR A 37 12.50 -5.12 -3.82
C THR A 37 13.12 -4.28 -4.94
N VAL A 38 12.88 -2.98 -4.94
CA VAL A 38 13.49 -2.05 -5.90
C VAL A 38 13.96 -0.77 -5.21
N ALA A 39 15.20 -0.38 -5.47
CA ALA A 39 15.90 0.67 -4.72
C ALA A 39 15.28 2.07 -4.86
N ASN A 40 14.63 2.34 -6.00
CA ASN A 40 14.06 3.65 -6.32
C ASN A 40 12.56 3.76 -5.98
N SER A 41 11.98 2.72 -5.36
CA SER A 41 10.58 2.76 -4.93
C SER A 41 10.37 3.72 -3.76
N PRO A 42 9.12 4.15 -3.48
CA PRO A 42 8.81 4.96 -2.30
C PRO A 42 9.26 4.33 -0.97
N MET A 43 9.32 3.00 -0.88
CA MET A 43 9.81 2.24 0.27
C MET A 43 10.78 1.13 -0.16
N PRO A 44 12.09 1.43 -0.30
CA PRO A 44 13.07 0.49 -0.88
C PRO A 44 13.31 -0.81 -0.10
N ALA A 45 13.05 -0.79 1.21
CA ALA A 45 13.16 -1.97 2.08
C ALA A 45 11.87 -2.81 2.14
N VAL A 46 10.82 -2.39 1.44
CA VAL A 46 9.54 -3.10 1.32
C VAL A 46 9.49 -3.76 -0.06
N LEU A 47 8.84 -4.93 -0.15
CA LEU A 47 8.66 -5.62 -1.42
C LEU A 47 8.04 -4.70 -2.47
N THR A 48 8.52 -4.82 -3.72
CA THR A 48 7.88 -4.14 -4.84
C THR A 48 6.45 -4.64 -5.00
N GLY A 49 5.54 -3.77 -5.42
CA GLY A 49 4.13 -4.11 -5.61
C GLY A 49 3.30 -4.06 -4.33
N ALA A 50 3.94 -3.92 -3.16
CA ALA A 50 3.22 -3.88 -1.89
C ALA A 50 2.32 -2.65 -1.82
N LEU A 51 1.13 -2.81 -1.23
CA LEU A 51 0.24 -1.70 -0.92
C LEU A 51 0.86 -0.87 0.19
N ILE A 52 1.03 0.42 -0.08
CA ILE A 52 1.54 1.42 0.86
C ILE A 52 0.52 2.54 1.06
N GLY A 53 0.61 3.19 2.22
CA GLY A 53 -0.19 4.35 2.57
C GLY A 53 0.68 5.58 2.79
N ARG A 54 0.09 6.76 2.59
CA ARG A 54 0.66 8.04 3.03
C ARG A 54 -0.46 8.93 3.58
N ILE A 55 -0.21 9.61 4.69
CA ILE A 55 -1.11 10.64 5.21
C ILE A 55 -0.57 12.02 4.87
N GLY A 56 -1.32 12.80 4.09
CA GLY A 56 -0.90 14.12 3.61
C GLY A 56 0.45 14.06 2.91
N ASN A 57 1.40 14.84 3.41
CA ASN A 57 2.79 14.91 2.94
C ASN A 57 3.77 14.16 3.87
N GLY A 58 3.27 13.30 4.76
CA GLY A 58 4.10 12.51 5.66
C GLY A 58 4.89 11.39 4.97
N ALA A 59 5.68 10.65 5.76
CA ALA A 59 6.37 9.46 5.27
C ALA A 59 5.38 8.37 4.83
N PRO A 60 5.70 7.58 3.79
CA PRO A 60 4.92 6.40 3.45
C PRO A 60 5.07 5.33 4.54
N PHE A 61 4.06 4.45 4.65
CA PHE A 61 4.05 3.32 5.56
C PHE A 61 3.53 2.06 4.86
N PRO A 62 3.99 0.86 5.27
CA PRO A 62 3.52 -0.38 4.68
C PRO A 62 2.11 -0.69 5.18
N ILE A 63 1.25 -1.13 4.26
CA ILE A 63 -0.06 -1.70 4.59
C ILE A 63 0.09 -3.22 4.48
N GLY A 64 0.18 -3.77 3.27
CA GLY A 64 0.25 -5.21 3.08
C GLY A 64 -1.12 -5.91 3.22
N ASN A 65 -1.09 -7.17 3.68
CA ASN A 65 -2.27 -7.97 4.03
C ASN A 65 -2.46 -8.08 5.55
N GLN A 66 -2.37 -6.96 6.27
CA GLN A 66 -2.63 -6.94 7.72
C GLN A 66 -4.10 -7.28 8.03
N SER A 67 -4.31 -8.09 9.08
CA SER A 67 -5.64 -8.46 9.59
C SER A 67 -6.14 -7.56 10.73
N VAL A 68 -5.29 -6.66 11.23
CA VAL A 68 -5.58 -5.78 12.37
C VAL A 68 -5.53 -4.31 11.96
N PRO A 69 -6.37 -3.43 12.56
CA PRO A 69 -6.31 -2.00 12.28
C PRO A 69 -4.97 -1.38 12.66
N LEU A 70 -4.41 -0.58 11.76
CA LEU A 70 -3.17 0.18 11.96
C LEU A 70 -3.47 1.54 12.62
N PRO A 71 -2.69 1.99 13.61
CA PRO A 71 -2.77 3.36 14.10
C PRO A 71 -2.19 4.33 13.05
N MET A 72 -2.95 5.36 12.70
CA MET A 72 -2.53 6.32 11.68
C MET A 72 -1.49 7.31 12.24
N PRO A 73 -0.38 7.55 11.50
CA PRO A 73 0.76 8.30 12.03
C PRO A 73 0.57 9.82 12.04
N GLY A 74 -0.44 10.34 11.35
CA GLY A 74 -0.64 11.77 11.16
C GLY A 74 -2.05 12.15 10.77
N ASP A 75 -2.24 13.46 10.61
CA ASP A 75 -3.49 14.08 10.19
C ASP A 75 -3.42 14.46 8.71
N GLY A 76 -4.50 14.23 7.97
CA GLY A 76 -4.58 14.64 6.56
C GLY A 76 -5.28 13.62 5.65
N PRO A 77 -5.27 13.88 4.33
CA PRO A 77 -5.81 12.93 3.36
C PRO A 77 -4.97 11.65 3.34
N LEU A 78 -5.64 10.50 3.43
CA LEU A 78 -5.07 9.20 3.12
C LEU A 78 -4.92 9.03 1.60
N TRP A 79 -3.69 8.71 1.20
CA TRP A 79 -3.31 8.26 -0.13
C TRP A 79 -2.93 6.77 -0.07
N LEU A 80 -3.33 6.02 -1.09
CA LEU A 80 -2.92 4.64 -1.31
C LEU A 80 -2.11 4.56 -2.60
N GLY A 81 -1.11 3.69 -2.62
CA GLY A 81 -0.27 3.48 -3.79
C GLY A 81 0.40 2.13 -3.77
N ILE A 82 1.00 1.79 -4.91
CA ILE A 82 1.81 0.60 -5.08
C ILE A 82 3.28 1.00 -4.87
N ASN A 83 4.00 0.21 -4.08
CA ASN A 83 5.43 0.41 -3.86
C ASN A 83 6.21 -0.05 -5.10
N ASP A 84 6.38 0.83 -6.09
CA ASP A 84 7.13 0.56 -7.30
C ASP A 84 7.88 1.81 -7.77
N ASP A 85 8.95 1.64 -8.53
CA ASP A 85 9.71 2.75 -9.12
C ASP A 85 9.22 3.12 -10.52
N GLN A 86 8.68 2.16 -11.25
CA GLN A 86 7.99 2.36 -12.51
C GLN A 86 6.56 1.86 -12.39
N VAL A 87 5.59 2.77 -12.38
CA VAL A 87 4.16 2.42 -12.24
C VAL A 87 3.42 2.38 -13.57
N SER A 88 4.02 2.88 -14.65
CA SER A 88 3.37 3.00 -15.97
C SER A 88 3.34 1.68 -16.76
N ASP A 89 4.18 0.72 -16.41
CA ASP A 89 4.18 -0.65 -16.93
C ASP A 89 3.42 -1.63 -16.04
N ASN A 90 2.80 -1.12 -14.96
CA ASN A 90 1.94 -1.93 -14.11
C ASN A 90 0.57 -2.14 -14.74
N ALA A 91 -0.01 -3.32 -14.53
CA ALA A 91 -1.36 -3.68 -14.95
C ALA A 91 -2.14 -4.37 -13.84
N GLY A 92 -3.47 -4.37 -13.94
CA GLY A 92 -4.35 -4.89 -12.88
C GLY A 92 -4.70 -3.85 -11.82
N ALA A 93 -5.29 -4.29 -10.71
CA ALA A 93 -5.70 -3.40 -9.64
C ALA A 93 -5.82 -4.14 -8.29
N LEU A 94 -5.60 -3.38 -7.21
CA LEU A 94 -6.05 -3.73 -5.88
C LEU A 94 -7.35 -2.97 -5.58
N VAL A 95 -8.40 -3.68 -5.19
CA VAL A 95 -9.61 -3.08 -4.62
C VAL A 95 -9.44 -3.07 -3.11
N VAL A 96 -9.42 -1.88 -2.52
CA VAL A 96 -9.15 -1.71 -1.08
C VAL A 96 -10.38 -1.18 -0.38
N ARG A 97 -10.97 -1.99 0.50
CA ARG A 97 -11.97 -1.49 1.45
C ARG A 97 -11.27 -0.93 2.69
N VAL A 98 -11.69 0.26 3.11
CA VAL A 98 -11.08 1.03 4.20
C VAL A 98 -12.11 1.25 5.30
N ILE A 99 -11.81 0.80 6.51
CA ILE A 99 -12.65 1.00 7.70
C ILE A 99 -11.88 1.85 8.70
N VAL A 100 -12.48 2.94 9.15
CA VAL A 100 -11.86 3.86 10.11
C VAL A 100 -12.62 3.85 11.42
N THR A 101 -11.91 3.52 12.50
CA THR A 101 -12.38 3.62 13.88
C THR A 101 -11.71 4.82 14.53
N ARG A 102 -12.53 5.78 14.95
CA ARG A 102 -12.06 6.97 15.68
C ARG A 102 -12.26 6.80 17.17
N GLY A 103 -11.25 7.12 17.97
CA GLY A 103 -11.43 7.30 19.41
C GLY A 103 -12.42 8.44 19.67
N ARG A 104 -13.19 8.34 20.76
CA ARG A 104 -13.98 9.47 21.26
C ARG A 104 -13.08 10.57 21.78
#